data_AF-A0A399Z7I4-F1
#
_entry.id   AF-A0A399Z7I4-F1
#
_cell.length_a   1.000
_cell.length_b   1.000
_cell.length_c   1.000
_cell.angle_alpha   90.00
_cell.angle_beta   90.00
_cell.angle_gamma   90.00
#
_symmetry.space_group_name_H-M   'P 1'
#
loop_
_entity.id
_entity.type
_entity.pdbx_description
1 polymer ?
#
loop_
_entity_poly.entity_id
_entity_poly.type
_entity_poly.pdbx_seq_one_letter_code
_entity_poly.pdbx_strand_id
1 'polypeptide(L)'
;MRHCQAKTKSGRPCPNKPSASGYCFTHDPARGKERAAARKLGGARNRVPHNGDADALPKRVRTLQDVLSVLDYALAETLPMENSIQRGRLLVALAHAFVETIKEGELEARVEAVERALKLRGEE
;
A
#
# COMPACT_ATOMS: atom_id res chain seq x y z
N MET A 1 10.11 -22.26 -39.57
CA MET A 1 9.95 -21.08 -38.67
C MET A 1 11.30 -20.75 -38.04
N ARG A 2 11.80 -19.51 -38.17
CA ARG A 2 13.06 -19.12 -37.52
C ARG A 2 12.80 -18.86 -36.02
N HIS A 3 13.72 -19.32 -35.17
CA HIS A 3 13.70 -19.15 -33.71
C HIS A 3 14.94 -18.37 -33.27
N CYS A 4 14.87 -17.78 -32.07
CA CYS A 4 16.00 -17.10 -31.45
C CYS A 4 17.21 -18.04 -31.32
N GLN A 5 18.40 -17.56 -31.69
CA GLN A 5 19.65 -18.33 -31.66
C GLN A 5 20.17 -18.61 -30.23
N ALA A 6 19.65 -17.92 -29.21
CA ALA A 6 20.05 -18.14 -27.83
C ALA A 6 19.38 -19.35 -27.18
N LYS A 7 20.00 -19.84 -26.10
CA LYS A 7 19.44 -20.86 -25.21
C LYS A 7 18.76 -20.21 -24.00
N THR A 8 17.75 -20.87 -23.46
CA THR A 8 17.14 -20.53 -22.17
C THR A 8 18.14 -20.79 -21.04
N LYS A 9 17.81 -20.34 -19.81
CA LYS A 9 18.60 -20.66 -18.61
C LYS A 9 18.75 -22.16 -18.36
N SER A 10 17.82 -22.99 -18.83
CA SER A 10 17.86 -24.45 -18.75
C SER A 10 18.60 -25.12 -19.92
N GLY A 11 19.28 -24.33 -20.77
CA GLY A 11 20.07 -24.84 -21.90
C GLY A 11 19.26 -25.26 -23.14
N ARG A 12 17.92 -25.17 -23.10
CA ARG A 12 17.06 -25.49 -24.24
C ARG A 12 17.04 -24.36 -25.28
N PRO A 13 16.79 -24.62 -26.57
CA PRO A 13 16.61 -23.56 -27.56
C PRO A 13 15.47 -22.60 -27.18
N CYS A 14 15.67 -21.29 -27.40
CA CYS A 14 14.63 -20.30 -27.11
C CYS A 14 13.48 -20.39 -28.14
N PRO A 15 12.22 -20.51 -27.72
CA PRO A 15 11.08 -20.66 -28.64
C PRO A 15 10.64 -19.33 -29.28
N ASN A 16 11.17 -18.20 -28.82
CA ASN A 16 10.71 -16.89 -29.25
C ASN A 16 11.13 -16.58 -30.69
N LYS A 17 10.27 -15.83 -31.40
CA LYS A 17 10.57 -15.33 -32.74
C LYS A 17 11.80 -14.39 -32.71
N PRO A 18 12.79 -14.60 -33.59
CA PRO A 18 13.96 -13.73 -33.68
C PRO A 18 13.61 -12.43 -34.42
N SER A 19 14.38 -11.38 -34.14
CA SER A 19 14.44 -10.19 -34.96
C SER A 19 15.47 -10.36 -36.10
N ALA A 20 15.76 -9.29 -36.84
CA ALA A 20 16.79 -9.30 -37.89
C ALA A 20 18.19 -9.68 -37.35
N SER A 21 18.47 -9.45 -36.06
CA SER A 21 19.73 -9.84 -35.41
C SER A 21 19.88 -11.35 -35.16
N GLY A 22 18.85 -12.16 -35.44
CA GLY A 22 18.83 -13.58 -35.10
C GLY A 22 18.45 -13.88 -33.64
N TYR A 23 18.30 -12.83 -32.80
CA TYR A 23 17.89 -12.96 -31.41
C TYR A 23 16.50 -12.34 -31.16
N CYS A 24 15.78 -12.86 -30.17
CA CYS A 24 14.57 -12.22 -29.65
C CYS A 24 14.93 -11.04 -28.74
N PHE A 25 13.94 -10.17 -28.46
CA PHE A 25 14.14 -8.98 -27.61
C PHE A 25 14.87 -9.28 -26.29
N THR A 26 14.53 -10.40 -25.63
CA THR A 26 15.11 -10.81 -24.35
C THR A 26 16.59 -11.20 -24.44
N HIS A 27 17.00 -11.81 -25.55
CA HIS A 27 18.34 -12.41 -25.70
C HIS A 27 19.28 -11.61 -26.61
N ASP A 28 18.80 -10.60 -27.33
CA ASP A 28 19.62 -9.78 -28.20
C ASP A 28 20.70 -9.01 -27.39
N PRO A 29 22.00 -9.26 -27.59
CA PRO A 29 23.05 -8.57 -26.83
C PRO A 29 23.02 -7.05 -27.03
N ALA A 30 22.67 -6.57 -28.23
CA ALA A 30 22.67 -5.15 -28.56
C ALA A 30 21.52 -4.37 -27.87
N ARG A 31 20.43 -5.06 -27.50
CA ARG A 31 19.22 -4.43 -26.91
C ARG A 31 19.24 -4.40 -25.38
N GLY A 32 20.40 -4.60 -24.76
CA GLY A 32 20.56 -4.59 -23.30
C GLY A 32 20.04 -3.31 -22.63
N LYS A 33 20.38 -2.14 -23.19
CA LYS A 33 19.93 -0.83 -22.69
C LYS A 33 18.41 -0.67 -22.78
N GLU A 34 17.82 -1.04 -23.92
CA GLU A 34 16.38 -0.97 -24.14
C GLU A 34 15.60 -1.89 -23.18
N ARG A 35 16.10 -3.11 -22.94
CA ARG A 35 15.53 -4.01 -21.91
C ARG A 35 15.59 -3.42 -20.52
N ALA A 36 16.70 -2.79 -20.14
CA ALA A 36 16.82 -2.16 -18.83
C ALA A 36 15.81 -1.00 -18.67
N ALA A 37 15.66 -0.17 -19.70
CA ALA A 37 14.66 0.90 -19.73
C ALA A 37 13.22 0.35 -19.63
N ALA A 38 12.89 -0.70 -20.39
CA ALA A 38 11.57 -1.34 -20.34
C ALA A 38 11.25 -1.92 -18.96
N ARG A 39 12.21 -2.56 -18.28
CA ARG A 39 12.04 -3.03 -16.89
C ARG A 39 11.82 -1.87 -15.91
N LYS A 40 12.59 -0.79 -16.04
CA LYS A 40 12.42 0.41 -15.22
C LYS A 40 11.04 1.04 -15.42
N LEU A 41 10.57 1.12 -16.67
CA LEU A 41 9.24 1.62 -17.01
C LEU A 41 8.14 0.72 -16.45
N GLY A 42 8.28 -0.60 -16.56
CA GLY A 42 7.35 -1.56 -15.96
C GLY A 42 7.29 -1.40 -14.44
N GLY A 43 8.45 -1.26 -13.78
CA GLY A 43 8.51 -0.98 -12.35
C GLY A 43 7.86 0.36 -11.98
N ALA A 44 8.08 1.41 -12.76
CA ALA A 44 7.46 2.72 -12.54
C ALA A 44 5.93 2.68 -12.71
N ARG A 45 5.43 1.96 -13.73
CA ARG A 45 3.98 1.75 -13.95
C ARG A 45 3.32 0.94 -12.84
N ASN A 46 4.08 0.04 -12.22
CA ASN A 46 3.60 -0.80 -11.12
C ASN A 46 3.90 -0.22 -9.74
N ARG A 47 4.54 0.96 -9.64
CA ARG A 47 4.62 1.68 -8.37
C ARG A 47 3.23 2.22 -8.08
N VAL A 48 2.61 1.68 -7.03
CA VAL A 48 1.40 2.26 -6.46
C VAL A 48 1.83 3.54 -5.75
N PRO A 49 1.37 4.72 -6.18
CA PRO A 49 1.61 5.94 -5.43
C PRO A 49 0.89 5.82 -4.08
N HIS A 50 1.59 6.19 -3.00
CA HIS A 50 0.93 6.49 -1.73
C HIS A 50 0.23 7.84 -1.88
N ASN A 51 -1.01 7.88 -1.47
CA ASN A 51 -1.89 9.05 -1.45
C ASN A 51 -1.96 9.68 -0.06
N GLY A 52 -1.67 8.93 1.00
CA GLY A 52 -1.49 9.43 2.36
C GLY A 52 -0.04 9.89 2.63
N ASP A 53 0.11 10.80 3.60
CA ASP A 53 1.41 11.21 4.11
C ASP A 53 1.91 10.20 5.16
N ALA A 54 2.79 9.29 4.73
CA ALA A 54 3.37 8.28 5.61
C ALA A 54 4.37 8.88 6.62
N ASP A 55 4.96 10.03 6.33
CA ASP A 55 5.92 10.69 7.23
C ASP A 55 5.21 11.37 8.41
N ALA A 56 3.93 11.72 8.24
CA ALA A 56 3.07 12.23 9.30
C ALA A 56 2.59 11.15 10.29
N LEU A 57 2.83 9.85 10.01
CA LEU A 57 2.38 8.78 10.87
C LEU A 57 3.19 8.67 12.17
N PRO A 58 2.53 8.32 13.30
CA PRO A 58 3.23 8.07 14.54
C PRO A 58 4.13 6.83 14.41
N LYS A 59 5.36 6.91 14.93
CA LYS A 59 6.29 5.76 14.94
C LYS A 59 5.78 4.59 15.79
N ARG A 60 4.90 4.87 16.75
CA ARG A 60 4.25 3.88 17.63
C ARG A 60 2.86 4.40 18.01
N VAL A 61 1.87 3.51 18.00
CA VAL A 61 0.52 3.81 18.46
C VAL A 61 0.49 3.72 19.99
N ARG A 62 0.19 4.83 20.66
CA ARG A 62 0.13 4.94 22.14
C ARG A 62 -1.12 5.64 22.65
N THR A 63 -1.77 6.42 21.80
CA THR A 63 -2.96 7.21 22.12
C THR A 63 -4.07 6.95 21.11
N LEU A 64 -5.31 7.33 21.45
CA LEU A 64 -6.42 7.32 20.49
C LEU A 64 -6.14 8.20 19.28
N GLN A 65 -5.44 9.32 19.46
CA GLN A 65 -5.05 10.20 18.35
C GLN A 65 -4.07 9.52 17.38
N ASP A 66 -3.16 8.68 17.90
CA ASP A 66 -2.28 7.88 17.05
C ASP A 66 -3.07 6.87 16.22
N VAL A 67 -4.09 6.24 16.81
CA VAL A 67 -4.97 5.31 16.10
C VAL A 67 -5.70 6.04 14.98
N LEU A 68 -6.31 7.19 15.27
CA LEU A 68 -7.01 8.00 14.27
C LEU A 68 -6.08 8.40 13.13
N SER A 69 -4.84 8.80 13.42
CA SER A 69 -3.85 9.18 12.40
C SER A 69 -3.51 8.02 11.46
N VAL A 70 -3.41 6.80 11.99
CA VAL A 70 -3.20 5.59 11.17
C VAL A 70 -4.44 5.25 10.34
N LEU A 71 -5.65 5.40 10.91
CA LEU A 71 -6.90 5.14 10.20
C LEU A 71 -7.14 6.17 9.09
N ASP A 72 -6.82 7.45 9.31
CA ASP A 72 -6.92 8.52 8.32
C ASP A 72 -5.96 8.29 7.15
N TYR A 73 -4.72 7.88 7.45
CA TYR A 73 -3.78 7.47 6.41
C TYR A 73 -4.32 6.28 5.61
N ALA A 74 -4.81 5.24 6.26
CA ALA A 74 -5.36 4.07 5.58
C ALA A 74 -6.59 4.42 4.73
N LEU A 75 -7.44 5.35 5.19
CA LEU A 75 -8.55 5.88 4.42
C LEU A 75 -8.06 6.63 3.18
N ALA A 76 -7.07 7.52 3.32
CA ALA A 76 -6.45 8.26 2.22
C ALA A 76 -5.82 7.32 1.18
N GLU A 77 -5.18 6.23 1.61
CA GLU A 77 -4.65 5.19 0.71
C GLU A 77 -5.76 4.42 -0.02
N THR A 78 -6.88 4.15 0.65
CA THR A 78 -7.94 3.26 0.16
C THR A 78 -8.90 3.95 -0.81
N LEU A 79 -9.23 5.22 -0.55
CA LEU A 79 -10.18 5.98 -1.37
C LEU A 79 -9.85 6.00 -2.88
N PRO A 80 -8.60 6.26 -3.30
CA PRO A 80 -8.23 6.32 -4.73
C PRO A 80 -7.96 4.95 -5.36
N MET A 81 -8.02 3.85 -4.59
CA MET A 81 -7.90 2.51 -5.18
C MET A 81 -8.98 2.25 -6.21
N GLU A 82 -8.65 1.47 -7.24
CA GLU A 82 -9.61 0.96 -8.21
C GLU A 82 -10.76 0.22 -7.51
N ASN A 83 -11.97 0.42 -8.02
CA ASN A 83 -13.16 -0.13 -7.38
C ASN A 83 -13.14 -1.66 -7.42
N SER A 84 -13.27 -2.28 -6.25
CA SER A 84 -13.20 -3.73 -6.07
C SER A 84 -13.90 -4.15 -4.79
N ILE A 85 -14.24 -5.44 -4.69
CA ILE A 85 -14.81 -6.01 -3.46
C ILE A 85 -13.83 -5.87 -2.29
N GLN A 86 -12.54 -6.01 -2.56
CA GLN A 86 -11.46 -5.85 -1.57
C GLN A 86 -11.42 -4.42 -1.02
N ARG A 87 -11.50 -3.41 -1.91
CA ARG A 87 -11.62 -2.00 -1.51
C ARG A 87 -12.86 -1.77 -0.64
N GLY A 88 -14.02 -2.28 -1.07
CA GLY A 88 -15.26 -2.15 -0.32
C GLY A 88 -15.18 -2.76 1.09
N ARG A 89 -14.60 -3.96 1.21
CA ARG A 89 -14.37 -4.62 2.51
C ARG A 89 -13.43 -3.83 3.41
N LEU A 90 -12.36 -3.27 2.86
CA LEU A 90 -11.42 -2.45 3.61
C LEU A 90 -12.10 -1.17 4.11
N LEU A 91 -12.87 -0.48 3.27
CA LEU A 91 -13.62 0.72 3.68
C LEU A 91 -14.61 0.43 4.82
N VAL A 92 -15.31 -0.70 4.76
CA VAL A 92 -16.20 -1.13 5.86
C VAL A 92 -15.39 -1.37 7.14
N ALA A 93 -14.27 -2.09 7.06
CA ALA A 93 -13.40 -2.34 8.21
C ALA A 93 -12.85 -1.03 8.82
N LEU A 94 -12.43 -0.07 7.99
CA LEU A 94 -12.00 1.25 8.44
C LEU A 94 -13.13 2.00 9.14
N ALA A 95 -14.34 2.02 8.55
CA ALA A 95 -15.50 2.66 9.17
C ALA A 95 -15.81 2.07 10.55
N HIS A 96 -15.77 0.75 10.71
CA HIS A 96 -15.91 0.10 12.01
C HIS A 96 -14.81 0.52 12.99
N ALA A 97 -13.54 0.54 12.56
CA ALA A 97 -12.43 0.93 13.42
C ALA A 97 -12.52 2.40 13.88
N PHE A 98 -12.95 3.31 13.00
CA PHE A 98 -13.21 4.70 13.37
C PHE A 98 -14.31 4.81 14.43
N VAL A 99 -15.44 4.12 14.22
CA VAL A 99 -16.56 4.14 15.16
C VAL A 99 -16.12 3.66 16.54
N GLU A 100 -15.37 2.56 16.63
CA GLU A 100 -14.91 2.05 17.92
C GLU A 100 -13.88 2.98 18.59
N THR A 101 -12.95 3.56 17.82
CA THR A 101 -11.96 4.51 18.36
C THR A 101 -12.62 5.78 18.91
N ILE A 102 -13.62 6.32 18.20
CA ILE A 102 -14.37 7.51 18.63
C ILE A 102 -15.18 7.20 19.89
N LYS A 103 -15.88 6.06 19.92
CA LYS A 103 -16.63 5.63 21.11
C LYS A 103 -15.74 5.52 22.34
N GLU A 104 -14.54 4.94 22.19
CA GLU A 104 -13.60 4.81 23.30
C GLU A 104 -13.19 6.19 23.85
N GLY A 105 -12.89 7.14 22.97
CA GLY A 105 -12.57 8.51 23.36
C GLY A 105 -13.73 9.24 24.05
N GLU A 106 -14.97 9.05 23.57
CA GLU A 106 -16.15 9.59 24.23
C GLU A 106 -16.36 8.97 25.62
N LEU A 107 -16.10 7.67 25.78
CA LEU A 107 -16.18 6.99 27.07
C LEU A 107 -15.11 7.49 28.04
N GLU A 108 -13.85 7.61 27.60
CA GLU A 108 -12.76 8.16 28.40
C GLU A 108 -13.11 9.59 28.91
N ALA A 109 -13.60 10.46 28.02
CA ALA A 109 -14.00 11.82 28.38
C ALA A 109 -15.14 11.85 29.42
N ARG A 110 -16.11 10.93 29.29
CA ARG A 110 -17.21 10.79 30.24
C ARG A 110 -16.73 10.26 31.60
N VAL A 111 -15.84 9.28 31.61
CA VAL A 111 -15.25 8.75 32.85
C VAL A 111 -14.49 9.85 33.58
N GLU A 112 -13.64 10.59 32.87
CA GLU A 112 -12.87 11.69 33.45
C GLU A 112 -13.79 12.78 34.05
N ALA A 113 -14.91 13.10 33.37
CA ALA A 113 -15.90 14.04 33.89
C ALA A 113 -16.54 13.53 35.20
N VAL A 114 -16.86 12.24 35.29
CA VAL A 114 -17.41 11.62 36.51
C VAL A 114 -16.37 11.61 37.62
N GLU A 115 -15.13 11.23 37.34
CA GLU A 115 -14.04 11.23 38.32
C GLU A 115 -13.77 12.62 38.89
N ARG A 116 -13.79 13.66 38.05
CA ARG A 116 -13.69 15.05 38.51
C ARG A 116 -14.85 15.44 39.43
N ALA A 117 -16.08 15.10 39.06
CA ALA A 117 -17.25 15.39 39.89
C ALA A 117 -17.20 14.68 41.25
N LEU A 118 -16.68 13.45 41.31
CA LEU A 118 -16.51 12.71 42.57
C LEU A 118 -15.42 13.31 43.45
N LYS A 119 -14.29 13.76 42.88
CA LYS A 119 -13.23 14.45 43.64
C LYS A 119 -13.76 15.72 44.32
N LEU A 120 -14.48 16.56 43.58
CA LEU A 120 -15.06 17.79 44.12
C LEU A 120 -16.00 17.53 45.30
N ARG A 121 -16.78 16.44 45.25
CA ARG A 121 -17.69 16.06 46.35
C ARG A 121 -17.00 15.46 47.58
N GLY A 122 -15.77 14.98 47.44
CA GLY A 122 -14.98 14.42 48.55
C GLY A 122 -14.11 15.44 49.27
N GLU A 123 -13.99 16.65 48.72
CA GLU A 123 -13.27 17.80 49.29
C GLU A 123 -14.19 18.73 50.11
N GLU A 124 -15.51 18.49 50.10
CA GLU A 124 -16.55 19.13 50.94
C GLU A 124 -16.83 18.33 52.22
#